data_AF-A0A4R8W934-F1
#
_entry.id   AF-A0A4R8W934-F1
#
_cell.length_a   1.000
_cell.length_b   1.000
_cell.length_c   1.000
_cell.angle_alpha   90.00
_cell.angle_beta   90.00
_cell.angle_gamma   90.00
#
_symmetry.space_group_name_H-M   'P 1'
#
loop_
_entity.id
_entity.type
_entity.pdbx_description
1 polymer ?
#
loop_
_entity_poly.entity_id
_entity_poly.type
_entity_poly.pdbx_seq_one_letter_code
_entity_poly.pdbx_strand_id
1 'polypeptide(L)'
;MINGFKEFIMRGNVIELAVAVVIGAAFTGLVNAIVTGIFNPLIAAIFNADTLKNSLTVPLGDAELSFGLVLAALIQFLLVAAVVYFAFVMPLNTLKENQARRRQAGVPLDPKKNPVTDLDLLTEIRDLLAASTGAETVSSRTAAAPLADATAARPAENAKHTL
;
A
#
# COMPACT_ATOMS: atom_id res chain seq x y z
N MET A 1 33.74 -20.01 0.03
CA MET A 1 32.79 -19.38 -0.92
C MET A 1 31.37 -19.87 -0.73
N ILE A 2 31.12 -21.19 -0.63
CA ILE A 2 29.77 -21.76 -0.43
C ILE A 2 29.10 -21.27 0.88
N ASN A 3 29.85 -21.12 1.98
CA ASN A 3 29.31 -20.58 3.23
C ASN A 3 28.86 -19.12 3.10
N GLY A 4 29.63 -18.27 2.43
CA GLY A 4 29.26 -16.87 2.17
C GLY A 4 28.06 -16.72 1.23
N PHE A 5 27.88 -17.65 0.28
CA PHE A 5 26.69 -17.71 -0.56
C PHE A 5 25.44 -18.12 0.24
N LYS A 6 25.58 -19.11 1.13
CA LYS A 6 24.48 -19.49 2.06
C LYS A 6 24.10 -18.32 2.96
N GLU A 7 25.06 -17.60 3.52
CA GLU A 7 24.83 -16.40 4.34
C GLU A 7 24.18 -15.24 3.57
N PHE A 8 24.48 -15.12 2.27
CA PHE A 8 23.84 -14.16 1.38
C PHE A 8 22.38 -14.52 1.11
N ILE A 9 22.09 -15.78 0.77
CA ILE A 9 20.73 -16.26 0.52
C ILE A 9 19.90 -16.25 1.81
N MET A 10 20.48 -16.62 2.96
CA MET A 10 19.78 -16.60 4.26
C MET A 10 19.40 -15.19 4.73
N ARG A 11 19.88 -14.13 4.05
CA ARG A 11 19.39 -12.76 4.21
C ARG A 11 18.01 -12.69 3.55
N GLY A 12 16.95 -13.03 4.30
CA GLY A 12 15.58 -13.32 3.82
C GLY A 12 15.02 -12.45 2.68
N ASN A 13 15.39 -11.17 2.61
CA ASN A 13 15.11 -10.27 1.48
C ASN A 13 15.47 -10.85 0.10
N VAL A 14 16.56 -11.61 -0.03
CA VAL A 14 16.98 -12.21 -1.32
C VAL A 14 16.09 -13.39 -1.70
N ILE A 15 15.70 -14.23 -0.73
CA ILE A 15 14.82 -15.37 -0.97
C ILE A 15 13.42 -14.90 -1.37
N GLU A 16 12.87 -13.91 -0.66
CA GLU A 16 11.54 -13.37 -0.97
C GLU A 16 11.48 -12.78 -2.39
N LEU A 17 12.50 -12.01 -2.79
CA LEU A 17 12.59 -11.48 -4.14
C LEU A 17 12.78 -12.58 -5.19
N ALA A 18 13.63 -13.58 -4.91
CA ALA A 18 13.84 -14.70 -5.84
C ALA A 18 12.55 -15.49 -6.06
N VAL A 19 11.81 -15.80 -4.99
CA VAL A 19 10.53 -16.51 -5.06
C VAL A 19 9.50 -15.68 -5.84
N ALA A 20 9.41 -14.37 -5.59
CA ALA A 20 8.50 -13.49 -6.32
C ALA A 20 8.77 -13.49 -7.83
N VAL A 21 10.04 -13.43 -8.25
CA VAL A 21 10.42 -13.44 -9.67
C VAL A 21 10.09 -14.78 -10.33
N VAL A 22 10.41 -15.91 -9.68
CA VAL A 22 10.16 -17.26 -10.23
C VAL A 22 8.66 -17.51 -10.38
N ILE A 23 7.86 -17.18 -9.37
CA ILE A 23 6.39 -17.34 -9.43
C ILE A 23 5.80 -16.41 -10.49
N GLY A 24 6.27 -15.16 -10.58
CA GLY A 24 5.82 -14.20 -11.59
C GLY A 24 6.08 -14.70 -13.03
N ALA A 25 7.27 -15.27 -13.28
CA ALA A 25 7.62 -15.83 -14.58
C ALA A 25 6.77 -17.07 -14.93
N ALA A 26 6.63 -18.00 -14.00
CA ALA A 26 5.83 -19.21 -14.19
C ALA A 26 4.36 -18.88 -14.47
N PHE A 27 3.80 -17.92 -13.72
CA PHE A 27 2.43 -17.47 -13.89
C PHE A 27 2.21 -16.77 -15.23
N THR A 28 3.13 -15.91 -15.65
CA THR A 28 3.10 -15.29 -16.98
C THR A 28 3.07 -16.36 -18.08
N GLY A 29 3.87 -17.43 -17.92
CA GLY A 29 3.84 -18.60 -18.80
C GLY A 29 2.47 -19.29 -18.87
N LEU A 30 1.81 -19.49 -17.73
CA LEU A 30 0.47 -20.07 -17.66
C LEU A 30 -0.58 -19.21 -18.38
N VAL A 31 -0.59 -17.91 -18.12
CA VAL A 31 -1.52 -17.00 -18.80
C VAL A 31 -1.26 -16.99 -20.30
N ASN A 32 0.00 -16.90 -20.73
CA ASN A 32 0.36 -16.95 -22.14
C ASN A 32 -0.07 -18.24 -22.82
N ALA A 33 0.06 -19.40 -22.16
CA ALA A 33 -0.39 -20.68 -22.68
C ALA A 33 -1.91 -20.72 -22.90
N ILE A 34 -2.70 -20.16 -21.97
CA ILE A 34 -4.16 -20.07 -22.10
C ILE A 34 -4.54 -19.13 -23.24
N VAL A 35 -3.93 -17.94 -23.31
CA VAL A 35 -4.24 -16.97 -24.35
C VAL A 35 -3.83 -17.49 -25.72
N THR A 36 -2.64 -18.09 -25.84
CA THR A 36 -2.16 -18.65 -27.11
C THR A 36 -2.93 -19.90 -27.52
N GLY A 37 -3.34 -20.74 -26.56
CA GLY A 37 -4.03 -22.00 -26.83
C GLY A 37 -5.53 -21.85 -27.12
N ILE A 38 -6.20 -20.88 -26.49
CA ILE A 38 -7.67 -20.72 -26.58
C ILE A 38 -8.04 -19.45 -27.32
N PHE A 39 -7.43 -18.31 -26.98
CA PHE A 39 -7.85 -17.02 -27.51
C PHE A 39 -7.30 -16.76 -28.90
N ASN A 40 -6.03 -17.08 -29.19
CA ASN A 40 -5.46 -16.91 -30.53
C ASN A 40 -6.23 -17.67 -31.63
N PRO A 41 -6.59 -18.95 -31.49
CA PRO A 41 -7.41 -19.61 -32.51
C PRO A 41 -8.81 -19.01 -32.62
N LEU A 42 -9.41 -18.54 -31.52
CA LEU A 42 -10.71 -17.88 -31.54
C LEU A 42 -10.66 -16.52 -32.28
N ILE A 43 -9.62 -15.72 -32.00
CA ILE A 43 -9.35 -14.46 -32.70
C ILE A 43 -9.06 -14.74 -34.18
N ALA A 44 -8.22 -15.73 -34.49
CA ALA A 44 -7.90 -16.09 -35.87
C ALA A 44 -9.14 -16.56 -36.66
N ALA A 45 -10.08 -17.23 -35.99
CA ALA A 45 -11.36 -17.62 -36.58
C ALA A 45 -12.30 -16.41 -36.80
N ILE A 46 -12.37 -15.48 -35.85
CA ILE A 46 -13.23 -14.29 -35.94
C ILE A 46 -12.69 -13.28 -36.95
N PHE A 47 -11.38 -13.05 -36.96
CA PHE A 47 -10.69 -12.13 -37.88
C PHE A 47 -10.36 -12.77 -39.23
N ASN A 48 -10.72 -14.04 -39.42
CA ASN A 48 -10.56 -14.82 -40.64
C ASN A 48 -9.14 -14.69 -41.22
N ALA A 49 -8.20 -15.51 -40.72
CA ALA A 49 -6.78 -15.49 -41.08
C ALA A 49 -6.50 -15.39 -42.59
N ASP A 50 -7.42 -15.86 -43.44
CA ASP A 50 -7.35 -15.74 -44.91
C ASP A 50 -7.56 -14.30 -45.43
N THR A 51 -8.34 -13.46 -44.76
CA THR A 51 -8.57 -12.06 -45.18
C THR A 51 -7.43 -11.12 -44.82
N LEU A 52 -6.72 -11.35 -43.72
CA LEU A 52 -5.54 -10.56 -43.34
C LEU A 52 -4.28 -10.97 -44.10
N LYS A 53 -4.13 -12.26 -44.44
CA LYS A 53 -3.05 -12.76 -45.31
C LYS A 53 -3.17 -12.32 -46.77
N ASN A 54 -4.37 -11.99 -47.24
CA ASN A 54 -4.60 -11.60 -48.63
C ASN A 54 -4.81 -10.09 -48.84
N SER A 55 -5.14 -9.31 -47.79
CA SER A 55 -5.45 -7.88 -47.92
C SER A 55 -4.32 -6.93 -47.53
N LEU A 56 -3.25 -7.40 -46.87
CA LEU A 56 -2.15 -6.55 -46.37
C LEU A 56 -0.74 -6.96 -46.83
N THR A 57 -0.64 -7.88 -47.78
CA THR A 57 0.63 -8.24 -48.43
C THR A 57 0.83 -7.31 -49.62
N VAL A 58 1.31 -6.10 -49.34
CA VAL A 58 1.99 -5.32 -50.39
C VAL A 58 3.43 -5.82 -50.39
N PRO A 59 3.91 -6.51 -51.43
CA PRO A 59 5.27 -7.03 -51.46
C PRO A 59 6.26 -5.86 -51.47
N LEU A 60 6.91 -5.59 -50.33
CA LEU A 60 8.14 -4.80 -50.27
C LEU A 60 9.33 -5.76 -50.27
N GLY A 61 9.61 -6.38 -51.42
CA GLY A 61 10.71 -7.34 -51.56
C GLY A 61 10.55 -8.56 -50.63
N ASP A 62 11.61 -8.90 -49.87
CA ASP A 62 11.68 -10.07 -48.97
C ASP A 62 11.14 -9.81 -47.53
N ALA A 63 10.53 -8.65 -47.26
CA ALA A 63 10.03 -8.31 -45.93
C ALA A 63 8.51 -8.08 -45.92
N GLU A 64 7.77 -8.99 -45.27
CA GLU A 64 6.35 -8.80 -44.97
C GLU A 64 6.18 -7.85 -43.77
N LEU A 65 5.82 -6.59 -44.04
CA LEU A 65 5.37 -5.66 -42.99
C LEU A 65 3.96 -6.05 -42.50
N SER A 66 3.92 -7.02 -41.60
CA SER A 66 2.69 -7.54 -41.00
C SER A 66 2.16 -6.59 -39.92
N PHE A 67 1.41 -5.54 -40.30
CA PHE A 67 0.61 -4.74 -39.35
C PHE A 67 -0.32 -5.62 -38.50
N GLY A 68 -0.76 -6.76 -39.05
CA GLY A 68 -1.51 -7.78 -38.34
C GLY A 68 -0.76 -8.41 -37.16
N LEU A 69 0.57 -8.54 -37.22
CA LEU A 69 1.38 -9.07 -36.12
C LEU A 69 1.42 -8.10 -34.94
N VAL A 70 1.57 -6.80 -35.22
CA VAL A 70 1.56 -5.75 -34.19
C VAL A 70 0.18 -5.65 -33.54
N LEU A 71 -0.90 -5.67 -34.34
CA LEU A 71 -2.26 -5.64 -33.83
C LEU A 71 -2.60 -6.90 -33.00
N ALA A 72 -2.18 -8.07 -33.47
CA ALA A 72 -2.33 -9.32 -32.71
C ALA A 72 -1.57 -9.28 -31.38
N ALA A 73 -0.32 -8.78 -31.38
CA ALA A 73 0.46 -8.59 -30.16
C ALA A 73 -0.19 -7.60 -29.18
N LEU A 74 -0.84 -6.56 -29.69
CA LEU A 74 -1.57 -5.59 -28.88
C LEU A 74 -2.84 -6.19 -28.26
N ILE A 75 -3.60 -6.97 -29.04
CA ILE A 75 -4.78 -7.71 -28.54
C ILE A 75 -4.35 -8.75 -27.49
N GLN A 76 -3.27 -9.48 -27.76
CA GLN A 76 -2.67 -10.44 -26.84
C GLN A 76 -2.31 -9.77 -25.51
N PHE A 77 -1.61 -8.62 -25.56
CA PHE A 77 -1.23 -7.85 -24.38
C PHE A 77 -2.48 -7.42 -23.58
N LEU A 78 -3.51 -6.92 -24.25
CA LEU A 78 -4.76 -6.52 -23.61
C LEU A 78 -5.45 -7.70 -22.90
N LEU A 79 -5.47 -8.88 -23.53
CA LEU A 79 -6.07 -10.08 -22.95
C LEU A 79 -5.31 -10.58 -21.72
N VAL A 80 -3.97 -10.64 -21.79
CA VAL A 80 -3.14 -10.99 -20.63
C VAL A 80 -3.40 -10.00 -19.50
N ALA A 81 -3.36 -8.70 -19.78
CA ALA A 81 -3.64 -7.66 -18.79
C ALA A 81 -5.04 -7.81 -18.17
N ALA A 82 -6.06 -8.10 -18.97
CA ALA A 82 -7.43 -8.32 -18.50
C ALA A 82 -7.52 -9.53 -17.57
N VAL A 83 -6.89 -10.65 -17.92
CA VAL A 83 -6.86 -11.86 -17.08
C VAL A 83 -6.16 -11.58 -15.75
N VAL A 84 -4.99 -10.92 -15.77
CA VAL A 84 -4.26 -10.57 -14.54
C VAL A 84 -5.06 -9.60 -13.67
N TYR A 85 -5.70 -8.61 -14.28
CA TYR A 85 -6.52 -7.64 -13.56
C TYR A 85 -7.71 -8.30 -12.86
N PHE A 86 -8.48 -9.13 -13.58
CA PHE A 86 -9.63 -9.82 -12.99
C PHE A 86 -9.24 -10.87 -11.95
N ALA A 87 -8.16 -11.63 -12.18
CA ALA A 87 -7.75 -12.71 -11.28
C ALA A 87 -7.04 -12.22 -10.01
N PHE A 88 -6.32 -11.08 -10.06
CA PHE A 88 -5.53 -10.59 -8.93
C PHE A 88 -5.94 -9.20 -8.47
N VAL A 89 -6.02 -8.22 -9.36
CA VAL A 89 -6.23 -6.81 -8.96
C VAL A 89 -7.62 -6.62 -8.36
N MET A 90 -8.67 -7.15 -9.00
CA MET A 90 -10.04 -7.06 -8.48
C MET A 90 -10.22 -7.73 -7.11
N PRO A 91 -9.83 -9.01 -6.88
CA PRO A 91 -9.96 -9.63 -5.55
C PRO A 91 -9.06 -8.97 -4.51
N LEU A 92 -7.83 -8.57 -4.85
CA LEU A 92 -6.97 -7.88 -3.90
C LEU A 92 -7.52 -6.49 -3.53
N ASN A 93 -8.09 -5.77 -4.49
CA ASN A 93 -8.68 -4.46 -4.23
C ASN A 93 -9.94 -4.56 -3.35
N THR A 94 -10.81 -5.53 -3.63
CA THR A 94 -12.01 -5.79 -2.80
C THR A 94 -11.65 -6.26 -1.39
N LEU A 95 -10.63 -7.10 -1.22
CA LEU A 95 -10.14 -7.51 0.10
C LEU A 95 -9.57 -6.33 0.88
N LYS A 96 -8.77 -5.47 0.24
CA LYS A 96 -8.23 -4.25 0.86
C LYS A 96 -9.35 -3.30 1.31
N GLU A 97 -10.35 -3.09 0.47
CA GLU A 97 -11.48 -2.22 0.77
C GLU A 97 -12.34 -2.78 1.93
N ASN A 98 -12.54 -4.09 1.96
CA ASN A 98 -13.22 -4.77 3.06
C ASN A 98 -12.41 -4.72 4.36
N GLN A 99 -11.08 -4.84 4.31
CA GLN A 99 -10.23 -4.65 5.48
C GLN A 99 -10.23 -3.19 5.97
N ALA A 100 -10.22 -2.21 5.06
CA ALA A 100 -10.31 -0.79 5.40
C ALA A 100 -11.66 -0.43 6.04
N ARG A 101 -12.78 -0.95 5.51
CA ARG A 101 -14.11 -0.80 6.13
C ARG A 101 -14.18 -1.45 7.51
N ARG A 102 -13.58 -2.63 7.71
CA ARG A 102 -13.53 -3.30 9.02
C ARG A 102 -12.64 -2.55 10.03
N ARG A 103 -11.56 -1.90 9.57
CA ARG A 103 -10.71 -1.01 10.39
C ARG A 103 -11.47 0.22 10.88
N GLN A 104 -12.27 0.84 10.00
CA GLN A 104 -13.05 2.05 10.34
C GLN A 104 -14.26 1.75 11.25
N ALA A 105 -14.81 0.54 11.19
CA ALA A 105 -15.97 0.13 11.99
C ALA A 105 -15.63 -0.35 13.42
N GLY A 106 -14.37 -0.25 13.86
CA GLY A 106 -13.94 -0.59 15.23
C GLY A 106 -14.09 -2.06 15.62
N VAL A 107 -14.33 -2.96 14.65
CA VAL A 107 -14.44 -4.40 14.90
C VAL A 107 -13.02 -4.94 15.09
N PRO A 108 -12.72 -5.62 16.22
CA PRO A 108 -11.40 -6.20 16.46
C PRO A 108 -11.00 -7.08 15.28
N LEU A 109 -9.94 -6.67 14.58
CA LEU A 109 -9.30 -7.51 13.59
C LEU A 109 -8.75 -8.71 14.34
N ASP A 110 -9.06 -9.93 13.88
CA ASP A 110 -8.48 -11.16 14.42
C ASP A 110 -6.96 -10.96 14.60
N PRO A 111 -6.43 -10.96 15.85
CA PRO A 111 -5.04 -10.65 16.13
C PRO A 111 -4.07 -11.69 15.53
N LYS A 112 -4.60 -12.80 14.99
CA LYS A 112 -3.84 -13.82 14.27
C LYS A 112 -3.53 -13.45 12.81
N LYS A 113 -4.19 -12.43 12.22
CA LYS A 113 -4.08 -12.13 10.78
C LYS A 113 -3.45 -10.78 10.45
N ASN A 114 -3.36 -9.87 11.41
CA ASN A 114 -2.55 -8.67 11.33
C ASN A 114 -1.70 -8.59 12.61
N PRO A 115 -0.36 -8.75 12.55
CA PRO A 115 0.46 -8.40 13.69
C PRO A 115 0.20 -6.93 14.02
N VAL A 116 0.15 -6.60 15.31
CA VAL A 116 0.09 -5.21 15.80
C VAL A 116 1.13 -4.42 15.01
N THR A 117 0.67 -3.44 14.22
CA THR A 117 1.59 -2.72 13.35
C THR A 117 2.33 -1.67 14.16
N ASP A 118 3.55 -1.31 13.77
CA ASP A 118 4.31 -0.25 14.44
C ASP A 118 3.50 1.06 14.53
N LEU A 119 2.61 1.30 13.56
CA LEU A 119 1.71 2.46 13.55
C LEU A 119 0.66 2.39 14.68
N ASP A 120 0.14 1.21 14.99
CA ASP A 120 -0.79 1.00 16.11
C ASP A 120 -0.08 1.27 17.45
N LEU A 121 1.14 0.73 17.61
CA LEU A 121 1.97 0.98 18.80
C LEU A 121 2.34 2.44 18.95
N LEU A 122 2.71 3.11 17.84
CA LEU A 122 3.02 4.54 17.85
C LEU A 122 1.80 5.39 18.19
N THR A 123 0.60 4.97 17.79
CA THR A 123 -0.65 5.64 18.16
C THR A 123 -0.93 5.47 19.66
N GLU A 124 -0.77 4.26 20.18
CA GLU A 124 -0.92 3.99 21.61
C GLU A 124 0.12 4.77 22.44
N ILE A 125 1.39 4.80 22.02
CA ILE A 125 2.44 5.60 22.67
C ILE A 125 2.10 7.10 22.61
N ARG A 126 1.61 7.63 21.49
CA ARG A 126 1.17 9.03 21.37
C ARG A 126 0.07 9.34 22.38
N ASP A 127 -0.92 8.46 22.47
CA ASP A 127 -2.07 8.66 23.35
C ASP A 127 -1.67 8.57 24.83
N LEU A 128 -0.78 7.63 25.18
CA LEU A 128 -0.17 7.54 26.51
C LEU A 128 0.67 8.78 26.86
N LEU A 129 1.42 9.32 25.90
CA LEU A 129 2.24 10.53 26.11
C LEU A 129 1.38 11.80 26.18
N ALA A 130 0.31 11.88 25.40
CA ALA A 130 -0.65 12.98 25.49
C ALA A 130 -1.40 12.95 26.84
N ALA A 131 -1.79 11.76 27.30
CA ALA A 131 -2.41 11.57 28.61
C ALA A 131 -1.45 11.92 29.76
N SER A 132 -0.16 11.53 29.67
CA SER A 132 0.84 11.84 30.71
C SER A 132 1.18 13.33 30.74
N THR A 133 1.37 13.98 29.59
CA THR A 133 1.61 15.43 29.49
C THR A 133 0.43 16.23 30.05
N GLY A 134 -0.81 15.79 29.79
CA GLY A 134 -2.01 16.39 30.35
C GLY A 134 -2.08 16.30 31.87
N ALA A 135 -1.69 15.15 32.45
CA ALA A 135 -1.66 14.95 33.90
C ALA A 135 -0.61 15.84 34.61
N GLU A 136 0.57 16.02 33.99
CA GLU A 136 1.62 16.91 34.50
C GLU A 136 1.18 18.39 34.52
N THR A 137 0.41 18.80 33.52
CA THR A 137 -0.08 20.19 33.39
C THR A 137 -1.22 20.52 34.38
N VAL A 138 -1.96 19.51 34.86
CA VAL A 138 -3.03 19.68 35.87
C VAL A 138 -2.47 19.64 37.30
N SER A 139 -1.47 18.78 37.55
CA SER A 139 -0.80 18.69 38.85
C SER A 139 -0.03 19.98 39.18
N SER A 140 0.66 20.57 38.19
CA SER A 140 1.38 21.84 38.34
C SER A 140 0.47 23.07 38.52
N ARG A 141 -0.73 23.08 37.92
CA ARG A 141 -1.69 24.19 38.07
C ARG A 141 -2.42 24.18 39.41
N THR A 142 -2.61 23.00 40.01
CA THR A 142 -3.28 22.86 41.31
C THR A 142 -2.36 23.30 42.47
N ALA A 143 -1.04 23.26 42.30
CA ALA A 143 -0.08 23.78 43.27
C ALA A 143 0.02 25.33 43.29
N ALA A 144 -0.54 26.02 42.29
CA ALA A 144 -0.42 27.47 42.12
C ALA A 144 -1.81 28.15 42.02
N ALA A 145 -2.64 28.02 43.06
CA ALA A 145 -3.80 28.91 43.27
C ALA A 145 -3.47 29.93 44.40
N PRO A 146 -3.94 31.19 44.30
CA PRO A 146 -3.24 32.34 44.85
C PRO A 146 -3.55 32.61 46.32
N LEU A 147 -2.49 32.82 47.12
CA LEU A 147 -2.57 33.52 48.40
C LEU A 147 -2.85 35.00 48.14
N ALA A 148 -4.13 35.37 48.04
CA ALA A 148 -4.56 36.75 47.94
C ALA A 148 -5.78 37.00 48.81
N ASP A 149 -5.59 36.96 50.14
CA ASP A 149 -6.38 37.77 51.06
C ASP A 149 -5.65 37.95 52.40
N ALA A 150 -5.89 39.08 53.06
CA ALA A 150 -5.49 39.45 54.42
C ALA A 150 -4.05 39.97 54.66
N THR A 151 -3.67 41.12 54.09
CA THR A 151 -2.87 42.12 54.83
C THR A 151 -3.08 43.53 54.25
N ALA A 152 -4.20 44.18 54.57
CA ALA A 152 -4.38 45.61 54.32
C ALA A 152 -5.14 46.27 55.48
N ALA A 153 -4.44 46.52 56.58
CA ALA A 153 -4.86 47.50 57.58
C ALA A 153 -3.63 48.02 58.34
N ARG A 154 -3.17 49.22 57.97
CA ARG A 154 -2.48 50.17 58.86
C ARG A 154 -2.38 51.55 58.17
N PRO A 155 -2.95 52.63 58.73
CA PRO A 155 -2.90 53.94 58.11
C PRO A 155 -1.56 54.63 58.41
N ALA A 156 -1.09 55.42 57.45
CA ALA A 156 0.13 56.21 57.53
C ALA A 156 -0.08 57.44 58.43
N GLU A 157 0.80 57.53 59.42
CA GLU A 157 1.11 58.67 60.27
C GLU A 157 1.44 59.91 59.43
N ASN A 158 0.71 61.01 59.65
CA ASN A 158 0.95 62.28 58.98
C ASN A 158 1.13 63.42 60.00
N ALA A 159 2.18 64.20 59.76
CA ALA A 159 2.36 65.61 60.12
C ALA A 159 2.37 66.05 61.60
N LYS A 160 3.58 66.33 62.08
CA LYS A 160 4.04 67.54 62.81
C LYS A 160 2.96 68.48 63.38
N HIS A 161 2.94 68.69 64.70
CA HIS A 161 3.13 70.02 65.32
C HIS A 161 3.18 69.95 66.85
N THR A 162 4.17 70.65 67.38
CA THR A 162 4.32 71.09 68.77
C THR A 162 3.23 72.10 69.16
N LEU A 163 2.42 71.78 70.18
CA LEU A 163 2.15 72.51 71.43
C LEU A 163 0.93 71.88 72.14
#